data_AF-X1H840-F1
#
_entry.id   AF-X1H840-F1
#
_cell.length_a   1.000
_cell.length_b   1.000
_cell.length_c   1.000
_cell.angle_alpha   90.00
_cell.angle_beta   90.00
_cell.angle_gamma   90.00
#
_symmetry.space_group_name_H-M   'P 1'
#
loop_
_entity.id
_entity.type
_entity.pdbx_description
1 polymer ?
#
loop_
_entity_poly.entity_id
_entity_poly.type
_entity_poly.pdbx_seq_one_letter_code
_entity_poly.pdbx_strand_id
1 'polypeptide(L)'
;ELMGYGKIERPSVQELYEKNVEHLCIYNIWDCVLVARADRIWQMVTFHIDKAEFAGSALEYATKNMVLVESYFAHWFRENTEDIMPSVKHVPRRKKEKIPGAFVHPPPAGFFDYVIEFDNKMQYPAIIITCNLDNTTRLPDDFCYAGLEGDDVEIAHSTLPSGRRYKLDPEGTLPHILRTLVLMREAIQAQMKECKLAGDETGRIACKNMDRVFKFFMNSFYGALASGTGEKTKFRPMR
;
A
#
# COMPACT_ATOMS: atom_id res chain seq x y z
N GLU A 1 12.84 7.93 24.11
CA GLU A 1 14.19 8.14 23.53
C GLU A 1 14.20 8.97 22.25
N LEU A 2 13.39 8.65 21.22
CA LEU A 2 13.48 9.28 19.89
C LEU A 2 13.42 10.82 19.83
N MET A 3 12.73 11.48 20.78
CA MET A 3 12.68 12.95 20.87
C MET A 3 13.54 13.53 22.00
N GLY A 4 14.17 12.67 22.83
CA GLY A 4 15.01 13.11 23.96
C GLY A 4 14.28 13.77 25.14
N TYR A 5 12.96 13.92 25.10
CA TYR A 5 12.19 14.54 26.19
C TYR A 5 11.70 13.50 27.20
N GLY A 6 11.82 13.84 28.49
CA GLY A 6 11.13 13.16 29.59
C GLY A 6 9.69 13.64 29.73
N LYS A 7 8.88 12.88 30.49
CA LYS A 7 7.53 13.29 30.86
C LYS A 7 7.63 14.50 31.79
N ILE A 8 6.85 15.56 31.53
CA ILE A 8 6.73 16.69 32.46
C ILE A 8 6.01 16.20 33.71
N GLU A 9 6.64 16.37 34.87
CA GLU A 9 6.04 16.05 36.16
C GLU A 9 4.94 17.05 36.49
N ARG A 10 3.75 16.55 36.84
CA ARG A 10 2.62 17.38 37.21
C ARG A 10 1.60 16.63 38.09
N PRO A 11 0.82 17.37 38.90
CA PRO A 11 -0.38 16.83 39.53
C PRO A 11 -1.50 16.60 38.49
N SER A 12 -2.70 16.28 38.97
CA SER A 12 -3.86 16.05 38.10
C SER A 12 -4.20 17.29 37.26
N VAL A 13 -4.82 17.08 36.08
CA VAL A 13 -5.28 18.20 35.23
C VAL A 13 -6.26 19.09 36.00
N GLN A 14 -7.14 18.48 36.79
CA GLN A 14 -8.12 19.18 37.61
C GLN A 14 -7.45 20.10 38.64
N GLU A 15 -6.42 19.59 39.32
CA GLU A 15 -5.70 20.37 40.32
C GLU A 15 -4.92 21.54 39.69
N LEU A 16 -4.31 21.32 38.53
CA LEU A 16 -3.68 22.42 37.78
C LEU A 16 -4.73 23.47 37.38
N TYR A 17 -5.89 23.07 36.92
CA TYR A 17 -6.96 23.99 36.53
C TYR A 17 -7.45 24.84 37.71
N GLU A 18 -7.63 24.24 38.88
CA GLU A 18 -8.14 24.93 40.07
C GLU A 18 -7.08 25.79 40.77
N LYS A 19 -5.83 25.32 40.83
CA LYS A 19 -4.79 25.90 41.70
C LYS A 19 -3.63 26.54 40.95
N ASN A 20 -3.38 26.19 39.69
CA ASN A 20 -2.22 26.69 38.94
C ASN A 20 -2.46 26.68 37.42
N VAL A 21 -3.31 27.60 36.95
CA VAL A 21 -3.68 27.75 35.53
C VAL A 21 -2.46 28.07 34.66
N GLU A 22 -1.48 28.80 35.18
CA GLU A 22 -0.24 29.11 34.44
C GLU A 22 0.53 27.84 34.07
N HIS A 23 0.71 26.93 35.02
CA HIS A 23 1.36 25.63 34.75
C HIS A 23 0.53 24.79 33.78
N LEU A 24 -0.81 24.81 33.87
CA LEU A 24 -1.68 24.16 32.89
C LEU A 24 -1.47 24.70 31.47
N CYS A 25 -1.36 26.03 31.32
CA CYS A 25 -1.10 26.68 30.03
C CYS A 25 0.26 26.27 29.45
N ILE A 26 1.32 26.28 30.27
CA ILE A 26 2.66 25.84 29.85
C ILE A 26 2.62 24.37 29.39
N TYR A 27 1.94 23.52 30.14
CA TYR A 27 1.77 22.10 29.79
C TYR A 27 1.02 21.93 28.46
N ASN A 28 -0.06 22.69 28.23
CA ASN A 28 -0.81 22.66 26.97
C ASN A 28 0.03 23.16 25.78
N ILE A 29 0.83 24.22 25.96
CA ILE A 29 1.79 24.68 24.94
C ILE A 29 2.75 23.55 24.59
N TRP A 30 3.25 22.82 25.60
CA TRP A 30 4.17 21.72 25.38
C TRP A 30 3.53 20.56 24.60
N ASP A 31 2.26 20.21 24.86
CA ASP A 31 1.53 19.20 24.09
C ASP A 31 1.48 19.58 22.59
N CYS A 32 1.25 20.86 22.27
CA CYS A 32 1.28 21.36 20.89
C CYS A 32 2.69 21.31 20.27
N VAL A 33 3.73 21.71 21.03
CA VAL A 33 5.12 21.70 20.57
C VAL A 33 5.60 20.27 20.31
N LEU A 34 5.24 19.31 21.16
CA LEU A 34 5.60 17.90 21.00
C LEU A 34 5.03 17.31 19.72
N VAL A 35 3.76 17.59 19.39
CA VAL A 35 3.14 17.12 18.14
C VAL A 35 3.84 17.73 16.91
N ALA A 36 4.17 19.02 16.94
CA ALA A 36 4.90 19.66 15.85
C ALA A 36 6.32 19.08 15.67
N ARG A 37 7.02 18.77 16.77
CA ARG A 37 8.36 18.16 16.72
C ARG A 37 8.32 16.70 16.27
N ALA A 38 7.32 15.96 16.71
CA ALA A 38 7.02 14.62 16.25
C ALA A 38 6.88 14.58 14.72
N ASP A 39 6.07 15.48 14.16
CA ASP A 39 5.86 15.52 12.71
C ASP A 39 7.12 15.90 11.92
N ARG A 40 8.01 16.75 12.45
CA ARG A 40 9.32 17.04 11.82
C ARG A 40 10.19 15.79 11.66
N ILE A 41 10.08 14.82 12.57
CA ILE A 41 10.85 13.57 12.52
C ILE A 41 10.16 12.53 11.64
N TRP A 42 8.86 12.34 11.84
CA TRP A 42 8.11 11.25 11.19
C TRP A 42 7.48 11.63 9.85
N GLN A 43 7.37 12.93 9.56
CA GLN A 43 6.79 13.49 8.34
C GLN A 43 5.40 12.90 8.08
N MET A 44 4.56 12.82 9.11
CA MET A 44 3.27 12.14 9.01
C MET A 44 2.28 12.95 8.19
N VAL A 45 2.25 14.27 8.38
CA VAL A 45 1.39 15.17 7.59
C VAL A 45 1.81 15.14 6.13
N THR A 46 3.10 15.37 5.86
CA THR A 46 3.68 15.33 4.50
C THR A 46 3.40 13.99 3.81
N PHE A 47 3.64 12.87 4.48
CA PHE A 47 3.35 11.55 3.93
C PHE A 47 1.89 11.35 3.50
N HIS A 48 0.93 11.90 4.26
CA HIS A 48 -0.49 11.80 3.90
C HIS A 48 -0.88 12.74 2.76
N ILE A 49 -0.26 13.93 2.69
CA ILE A 49 -0.41 14.85 1.55
C ILE A 49 0.15 14.19 0.29
N ASP A 50 1.40 13.71 0.32
CA ASP A 50 2.06 13.04 -0.81
C ASP A 50 1.25 11.84 -1.31
N LYS A 51 0.66 11.06 -0.40
CA LYS A 51 -0.24 9.95 -0.76
C LYS A 51 -1.48 10.41 -1.53
N ALA A 52 -2.10 11.50 -1.09
CA ALA A 52 -3.32 12.03 -1.71
C ALA A 52 -3.01 12.65 -3.07
N GLU A 53 -1.93 13.43 -3.15
CA GLU A 53 -1.44 14.03 -4.39
C GLU A 53 -1.05 12.96 -5.41
N PHE A 54 -0.28 11.94 -5.00
CA PHE A 54 0.11 10.84 -5.88
C PHE A 54 -1.09 10.06 -6.43
N ALA A 55 -2.16 9.89 -5.64
CA ALA A 55 -3.39 9.26 -6.10
C ALA A 55 -4.31 10.18 -6.91
N GLY A 56 -4.03 11.48 -7.02
CA GLY A 56 -4.97 12.46 -7.58
C GLY A 56 -6.28 12.52 -6.79
N SER A 57 -6.21 12.39 -5.46
CA SER A 57 -7.36 12.37 -4.55
C SER A 57 -7.38 13.60 -3.64
N ALA A 58 -8.57 13.97 -3.16
CA ALA A 58 -8.71 15.01 -2.15
C ALA A 58 -8.04 14.61 -0.81
N LEU A 59 -7.50 15.60 -0.11
CA LEU A 59 -6.76 15.41 1.16
C LEU A 59 -7.62 14.78 2.27
N GLU A 60 -8.92 15.03 2.27
CA GLU A 60 -9.88 14.40 3.20
C GLU A 60 -9.87 12.86 3.14
N TYR A 61 -9.44 12.29 2.00
CA TYR A 61 -9.30 10.85 1.78
C TYR A 61 -7.89 10.32 2.01
N ALA A 62 -6.92 11.12 2.46
CA ALA A 62 -5.53 10.69 2.66
C ALA A 62 -5.36 9.49 3.62
N THR A 63 -6.31 9.31 4.54
CA THR A 63 -6.36 8.18 5.48
C THR A 63 -7.21 7.01 4.97
N LYS A 64 -7.91 7.16 3.84
CA LYS A 64 -8.81 6.16 3.25
C LYS A 64 -8.08 5.41 2.14
N ASN A 65 -7.26 4.43 2.54
CA ASN A 65 -6.39 3.69 1.61
C ASN A 65 -7.10 3.14 0.36
N MET A 66 -8.30 2.57 0.51
CA MET A 66 -9.08 2.08 -0.63
C MET A 66 -9.46 3.18 -1.62
N VAL A 67 -9.82 4.37 -1.13
CA VAL A 67 -10.17 5.51 -1.98
C VAL A 67 -8.96 5.95 -2.78
N LEU A 68 -7.79 6.04 -2.12
CA LEU A 68 -6.55 6.44 -2.79
C LEU A 68 -6.16 5.48 -3.91
N VAL A 69 -6.21 4.18 -3.66
CA VAL A 69 -5.89 3.16 -4.67
C VAL A 69 -6.89 3.22 -5.82
N GLU A 70 -8.18 3.36 -5.54
CA GLU A 70 -9.22 3.51 -6.56
C GLU A 70 -9.07 4.78 -7.39
N SER A 71 -8.79 5.93 -6.75
CA SER A 71 -8.55 7.20 -7.43
C SER A 71 -7.36 7.10 -8.36
N TYR A 72 -6.24 6.57 -7.87
CA TYR A 72 -5.05 6.34 -8.69
C TYR A 72 -5.37 5.47 -9.90
N PHE A 73 -6.04 4.34 -9.69
CA PHE A 73 -6.36 3.39 -10.75
C PHE A 73 -7.36 3.98 -11.75
N ALA A 74 -8.35 4.76 -11.29
CA ALA A 74 -9.31 5.42 -12.15
C ALA A 74 -8.66 6.48 -13.05
N HIS A 75 -7.75 7.30 -12.50
CA HIS A 75 -6.97 8.25 -13.31
C HIS A 75 -6.09 7.52 -14.32
N TRP A 76 -5.41 6.44 -13.90
CA TRP A 76 -4.61 5.62 -14.80
C TRP A 76 -5.43 5.07 -15.97
N PHE A 77 -6.61 4.48 -15.70
CA PHE A 77 -7.50 3.97 -16.75
C PHE A 77 -7.93 5.08 -17.72
N ARG A 78 -8.33 6.24 -17.19
CA ARG A 78 -8.76 7.38 -18.00
C ARG A 78 -7.66 7.89 -18.93
N GLU A 79 -6.41 7.85 -18.49
CA GLU A 79 -5.27 8.40 -19.23
C GLU A 79 -4.62 7.40 -20.19
N ASN A 80 -4.72 6.09 -19.90
CA ASN A 80 -3.93 5.07 -20.59
C ASN A 80 -4.77 4.04 -21.37
N THR A 81 -6.10 4.07 -21.24
CA THR A 81 -6.98 3.08 -21.88
C THR A 81 -8.29 3.71 -22.36
N GLU A 82 -8.93 3.07 -23.34
CA GLU A 82 -10.33 3.35 -23.70
C GLU A 82 -11.32 2.55 -22.83
N ASP A 83 -10.81 1.66 -21.98
CA ASP A 83 -11.61 0.80 -21.10
C ASP A 83 -12.27 1.60 -19.97
N ILE A 84 -13.47 1.16 -19.58
CA ILE A 84 -14.25 1.79 -18.53
C ILE A 84 -14.23 0.90 -17.29
N MET A 85 -13.82 1.47 -16.14
CA MET A 85 -13.90 0.78 -14.87
C MET A 85 -15.36 0.35 -14.58
N PRO A 86 -15.60 -0.91 -14.15
CA PRO A 86 -16.96 -1.39 -13.92
C PRO A 86 -17.65 -0.62 -12.80
N SER A 87 -18.94 -0.32 -12.98
CA SER A 87 -19.74 0.23 -11.88
C SER A 87 -19.94 -0.84 -10.81
N VAL A 88 -19.92 -0.41 -9.54
CA VAL A 88 -20.12 -1.27 -8.37
C VAL A 88 -21.42 -2.08 -8.44
N LYS A 89 -22.44 -1.56 -9.14
CA LYS A 89 -23.72 -2.26 -9.34
C LYS A 89 -23.57 -3.57 -10.11
N HIS A 90 -22.54 -3.68 -10.95
CA HIS A 90 -22.27 -4.84 -11.79
C HIS A 90 -21.22 -5.79 -11.20
N VAL A 91 -20.56 -5.41 -10.10
CA VAL A 91 -19.59 -6.26 -9.42
C VAL A 91 -20.33 -7.24 -8.49
N PRO A 92 -20.20 -8.57 -8.69
CA PRO A 92 -20.89 -9.56 -7.88
C PRO A 92 -20.57 -9.39 -6.39
N ARG A 93 -21.61 -9.33 -5.55
CA ARG A 93 -21.42 -9.31 -4.09
C ARG A 93 -20.96 -10.68 -3.61
N ARG A 94 -19.65 -10.92 -3.56
CA ARG A 94 -19.11 -12.11 -2.89
C ARG A 94 -19.33 -12.00 -1.39
N LYS A 95 -19.90 -13.04 -0.77
CA LYS A 95 -19.97 -13.13 0.70
C LYS A 95 -18.55 -13.03 1.27
N LYS A 96 -18.45 -12.50 2.48
CA LYS A 96 -17.20 -12.31 3.21
C LYS A 96 -16.64 -13.66 3.66
N GLU A 97 -16.15 -14.46 2.72
CA GLU A 97 -15.38 -15.65 3.05
C GLU A 97 -13.99 -15.21 3.52
N LYS A 98 -13.52 -15.81 4.61
CA LYS A 98 -12.16 -15.58 5.10
C LYS A 98 -11.20 -16.15 4.05
N ILE A 99 -10.55 -15.27 3.30
CA ILE A 99 -9.44 -15.65 2.44
C ILE A 99 -8.27 -16.03 3.35
N PRO A 100 -7.65 -17.21 3.16
CA PRO A 100 -6.47 -17.59 3.95
C PRO A 100 -5.35 -16.57 3.73
N GLY A 101 -4.74 -16.14 4.82
CA GLY A 101 -3.61 -15.20 4.81
C GLY A 101 -2.26 -15.90 4.62
N ALA A 102 -1.19 -15.20 5.00
CA ALA A 102 0.16 -15.76 4.97
C ALA A 102 0.31 -16.95 5.92
N PHE A 103 1.15 -17.90 5.53
CA PHE A 103 1.59 -18.98 6.40
C PHE A 103 2.65 -18.46 7.38
N VAL A 104 2.51 -18.82 8.66
CA VAL A 104 3.50 -18.52 9.70
C VAL A 104 4.09 -19.84 10.18
N HIS A 105 5.37 -20.06 9.88
CA HIS A 105 6.08 -21.21 10.40
C HIS A 105 6.25 -21.04 11.93
N PRO A 106 5.93 -22.05 12.75
CA PRO A 106 6.14 -21.97 14.19
C PRO A 106 7.63 -21.76 14.49
N PRO A 107 8.01 -20.73 15.27
CA PRO A 107 9.41 -20.46 15.54
C PRO A 107 10.00 -21.53 16.47
N PRO A 108 11.24 -22.01 16.23
CA PRO A 108 11.93 -22.85 17.21
C PRO A 108 12.25 -22.03 18.47
N ALA A 109 12.05 -22.61 19.64
CA ALA A 109 12.37 -21.95 20.92
C ALA A 109 13.84 -22.20 21.29
N GLY A 110 14.54 -21.14 21.70
CA GLY A 110 15.93 -21.25 22.15
C GLY A 110 16.75 -19.98 21.91
N PHE A 111 18.03 -20.05 22.28
CA PHE A 111 19.03 -19.06 21.89
C PHE A 111 19.77 -19.57 20.66
N PHE A 112 19.94 -18.70 19.67
CA PHE A 112 20.61 -19.03 18.41
C PHE A 112 21.84 -18.14 18.26
N ASP A 113 23.02 -18.75 18.17
CA ASP A 113 24.29 -18.00 18.05
C ASP A 113 24.44 -17.34 16.67
N TYR A 114 23.87 -17.95 15.63
CA TYR A 114 23.96 -17.48 14.24
C TYR A 114 22.62 -17.58 13.54
N VAL A 115 22.12 -16.44 13.05
CA VAL A 115 20.85 -16.34 12.32
C VAL A 115 21.10 -15.61 11.01
N ILE A 116 20.60 -16.16 9.91
CA ILE A 116 20.61 -15.54 8.58
C ILE A 116 19.17 -15.33 8.14
N GLU A 117 18.83 -14.11 7.76
CA GLU A 117 17.49 -13.73 7.29
C GLU A 117 17.48 -13.61 5.76
N PHE A 118 16.49 -14.27 5.14
CA PHE A 118 16.18 -14.11 3.73
C PHE A 118 14.76 -13.55 3.60
N ASP A 119 14.64 -12.35 3.02
CA ASP A 119 13.35 -11.72 2.76
C ASP A 119 13.12 -11.54 1.26
N ASN A 120 11.89 -11.76 0.81
CA ASN A 120 11.49 -11.57 -0.56
C ASN A 120 11.18 -10.10 -0.82
N LYS A 121 11.84 -9.50 -1.82
CA LYS A 121 11.54 -8.14 -2.23
C LYS A 121 10.09 -8.06 -2.76
N MET A 122 9.23 -7.31 -2.07
CA MET A 122 7.88 -6.96 -2.54
C MET A 122 7.00 -8.19 -2.86
N GLN A 123 6.96 -9.17 -1.94
CA GLN A 123 6.34 -10.48 -2.15
C GLN A 123 4.98 -10.46 -2.89
N TYR A 124 3.97 -9.73 -2.40
CA TYR A 124 2.65 -9.73 -3.05
C TYR A 124 2.65 -9.06 -4.43
N PRO A 125 3.20 -7.83 -4.61
CA PRO A 125 3.39 -7.26 -5.95
C PRO A 125 4.16 -8.17 -6.90
N ALA A 126 5.22 -8.83 -6.43
CA ALA A 126 6.03 -9.73 -7.24
C ALA A 126 5.21 -10.93 -7.75
N ILE A 127 4.35 -11.52 -6.90
CA ILE A 127 3.44 -12.60 -7.30
C ILE A 127 2.43 -12.09 -8.35
N ILE A 128 1.84 -10.91 -8.13
CA ILE A 128 0.88 -10.32 -9.08
C ILE A 128 1.52 -10.11 -10.45
N ILE A 129 2.73 -9.55 -10.48
CA ILE A 129 3.48 -9.31 -11.73
C ILE A 129 3.87 -10.63 -12.39
N THR A 130 4.46 -11.56 -11.63
CA THR A 130 5.01 -12.82 -12.18
C THR A 130 3.92 -13.72 -12.75
N CYS A 131 2.77 -13.79 -12.07
CA CYS A 131 1.65 -14.62 -12.52
C CYS A 131 0.66 -13.85 -13.40
N ASN A 132 0.93 -12.59 -13.73
CA ASN A 132 0.06 -11.70 -14.50
C ASN A 132 -1.37 -11.63 -13.93
N LEU A 133 -1.51 -11.44 -12.61
CA LEU A 133 -2.79 -11.49 -11.92
C LEU A 133 -3.62 -10.22 -12.15
N ASP A 134 -4.57 -10.30 -13.05
CA ASP A 134 -5.55 -9.25 -13.34
C ASP A 134 -6.92 -9.86 -13.66
N ASN A 135 -7.97 -9.05 -13.58
CA ASN A 135 -9.30 -9.46 -14.05
C ASN A 135 -9.35 -9.62 -15.57
N THR A 136 -8.56 -8.85 -16.32
CA THR A 136 -8.51 -8.91 -17.79
C THR A 136 -7.73 -10.13 -18.32
N THR A 137 -6.85 -10.70 -17.49
CA THR A 137 -6.00 -11.84 -17.86
C THR A 137 -6.52 -13.17 -17.32
N ARG A 138 -7.51 -13.14 -16.41
CA ARG A 138 -8.10 -14.34 -15.81
C ARG A 138 -8.79 -15.21 -16.87
N LEU A 139 -8.41 -16.49 -16.92
CA LEU A 139 -9.11 -17.48 -17.73
C LEU A 139 -10.35 -18.02 -17.00
N PRO A 140 -11.43 -18.37 -17.73
CA PRO A 140 -12.58 -19.08 -17.17
C PRO A 140 -12.19 -20.38 -16.49
N ASP A 141 -12.92 -20.76 -15.44
CA ASP A 141 -12.60 -21.96 -14.65
C ASP A 141 -12.80 -23.24 -15.52
N ASP A 142 -13.75 -23.22 -16.45
CA ASP A 142 -14.07 -24.26 -17.43
C ASP A 142 -13.27 -24.17 -18.74
N PHE A 143 -12.28 -23.28 -18.83
CA PHE A 143 -11.46 -23.12 -20.04
C PHE A 143 -10.78 -24.44 -20.41
N CYS A 144 -11.12 -24.97 -21.59
CA CYS A 144 -10.52 -26.17 -22.16
C CYS A 144 -9.90 -25.84 -23.53
N TYR A 145 -8.76 -26.47 -23.82
CA TYR A 145 -8.10 -26.35 -25.13
C TYR A 145 -8.83 -27.15 -26.22
N ALA A 146 -9.74 -28.05 -25.84
CA ALA A 146 -10.50 -28.89 -26.76
C ALA A 146 -11.60 -28.06 -27.45
N GLY A 147 -11.36 -27.66 -28.70
CA GLY A 147 -12.32 -26.91 -29.51
C GLY A 147 -11.72 -25.73 -30.27
N LEU A 148 -10.43 -25.43 -30.09
CA LEU A 148 -9.68 -24.58 -31.01
C LEU A 148 -9.32 -25.41 -32.24
N GLU A 149 -10.12 -25.34 -33.30
CA GLU A 149 -9.77 -25.95 -34.59
C GLU A 149 -8.65 -25.12 -35.26
N GLY A 150 -7.50 -25.76 -35.50
CA GLY A 150 -6.30 -25.17 -36.07
C GLY A 150 -5.13 -25.20 -35.06
N ASP A 151 -4.15 -26.05 -35.32
CA ASP A 151 -2.84 -26.21 -34.65
C ASP A 151 -2.67 -25.52 -33.28
N ASP A 152 -2.81 -26.31 -32.20
CA ASP A 152 -2.08 -26.21 -30.93
C ASP A 152 -1.60 -24.82 -30.46
N VAL A 153 -2.49 -23.82 -30.38
CA VAL A 153 -2.15 -22.58 -29.66
C VAL A 153 -2.32 -22.82 -28.17
N GLU A 154 -1.30 -23.41 -27.55
CA GLU A 154 -1.15 -23.43 -26.10
C GLU A 154 -1.03 -21.97 -25.61
N ILE A 155 -2.15 -21.40 -25.17
CA ILE A 155 -2.16 -20.09 -24.52
C ILE A 155 -1.29 -20.20 -23.28
N ALA A 156 -0.13 -19.53 -23.32
CA ALA A 156 0.78 -19.44 -22.19
C ALA A 156 0.04 -18.80 -21.00
N HIS A 157 -0.04 -19.53 -19.90
CA HIS A 157 -0.76 -19.10 -18.71
C HIS A 157 -0.03 -19.52 -17.43
N SER A 158 -0.21 -18.75 -16.37
CA SER A 158 0.16 -19.17 -15.02
C SER A 158 -0.99 -19.94 -14.38
N THR A 159 -0.67 -20.95 -13.58
CA THR A 159 -1.64 -21.67 -12.74
C THR A 159 -1.27 -21.47 -11.28
N LEU A 160 -2.18 -20.88 -10.51
CA LEU A 160 -2.00 -20.71 -9.07
C LEU A 160 -2.25 -22.02 -8.31
N PRO A 161 -1.74 -22.18 -7.07
CA PRO A 161 -2.08 -23.33 -6.22
C PRO A 161 -3.59 -23.49 -5.96
N SER A 162 -4.38 -22.45 -6.16
CA SER A 162 -5.85 -22.50 -6.09
C SER A 162 -6.52 -23.09 -7.34
N GLY A 163 -5.76 -23.43 -8.39
CA GLY A 163 -6.26 -23.89 -9.69
C GLY A 163 -6.67 -22.76 -10.64
N ARG A 164 -6.67 -21.50 -10.20
CA ARG A 164 -6.97 -20.35 -11.07
C ARG A 164 -5.88 -20.13 -12.10
N ARG A 165 -6.28 -19.81 -13.32
CA ARG A 165 -5.39 -19.63 -14.47
C ARG A 165 -5.44 -18.19 -15.01
N TYR A 166 -4.30 -17.66 -15.41
CA TYR A 166 -4.15 -16.30 -15.94
C TYR A 166 -3.25 -16.30 -17.17
N LYS A 167 -3.67 -15.67 -18.26
CA LYS A 167 -2.84 -15.51 -19.48
C LYS A 167 -1.54 -14.79 -19.12
N LEU A 168 -0.42 -15.15 -19.74
CA LEU A 168 0.85 -14.43 -19.58
C LEU A 168 0.99 -13.25 -20.56
N ASP A 169 0.27 -13.29 -21.67
CA ASP A 169 0.23 -12.23 -22.68
C ASP A 169 -1.22 -12.02 -23.16
N PRO A 170 -1.68 -10.76 -23.31
CA PRO A 170 -1.00 -9.51 -22.95
C PRO A 170 -0.81 -9.29 -21.43
N GLU A 171 0.09 -8.39 -21.05
CA GLU A 171 0.25 -7.95 -19.65
C GLU A 171 -1.05 -7.30 -19.15
N GLY A 172 -1.51 -7.74 -17.97
CA GLY A 172 -2.68 -7.17 -17.33
C GLY A 172 -2.42 -5.78 -16.76
N THR A 173 -3.48 -5.01 -16.58
CA THR A 173 -3.40 -3.62 -16.12
C THR A 173 -2.74 -3.48 -14.76
N LEU A 174 -3.13 -4.29 -13.78
CA LEU A 174 -2.57 -4.24 -12.43
C LEU A 174 -1.10 -4.67 -12.38
N PRO A 175 -0.67 -5.79 -13.00
CA PRO A 175 0.74 -6.12 -13.20
C PRO A 175 1.55 -4.95 -13.78
N HIS A 176 1.04 -4.31 -14.83
CA HIS A 176 1.70 -3.18 -15.46
C HIS A 176 1.88 -1.99 -14.49
N ILE A 177 0.81 -1.58 -13.80
CA ILE A 177 0.85 -0.50 -12.80
C ILE A 177 1.86 -0.80 -11.70
N LEU A 178 1.84 -2.03 -11.16
CA LEU A 178 2.76 -2.42 -10.10
C LEU A 178 4.21 -2.44 -10.57
N ARG A 179 4.48 -2.86 -11.81
CA ARG A 179 5.81 -2.80 -12.41
C ARG A 179 6.30 -1.36 -12.54
N THR A 180 5.43 -0.45 -12.98
CA THR A 180 5.74 0.99 -13.05
C THR A 180 6.07 1.56 -11.67
N LEU A 181 5.31 1.20 -10.64
CA LEU A 181 5.58 1.61 -9.25
C LEU A 181 6.91 1.05 -8.73
N VAL A 182 7.30 -0.17 -9.12
CA VAL A 182 8.62 -0.75 -8.79
C VAL A 182 9.73 0.12 -9.38
N LEU A 183 9.63 0.47 -10.66
CA LEU A 183 10.63 1.28 -11.35
C LEU A 183 10.74 2.68 -10.74
N MET A 184 9.60 3.33 -10.48
CA MET A 184 9.56 4.64 -9.80
C MET A 184 10.22 4.58 -8.42
N ARG A 185 9.98 3.49 -7.68
CA ARG A 185 10.58 3.29 -6.35
C ARG A 185 12.07 3.06 -6.42
N GLU A 186 12.56 2.30 -7.38
CA GLU A 186 14.00 2.10 -7.58
C GLU A 186 14.70 3.42 -7.96
N ALA A 187 14.08 4.23 -8.82
CA ALA A 187 14.58 5.56 -9.17
C ALA A 187 14.68 6.48 -7.96
N ILE A 188 13.63 6.58 -7.13
CA ILE A 188 13.66 7.39 -5.91
C ILE A 188 14.68 6.86 -4.89
N GLN A 189 14.88 5.55 -4.79
CA GLN A 189 15.92 4.97 -3.93
C GLN A 189 17.33 5.29 -4.43
N ALA A 190 17.56 5.34 -5.74
CA ALA A 190 18.82 5.80 -6.31
C ALA A 190 19.05 7.29 -6.02
N GLN A 191 18.06 8.14 -6.30
CA GLN A 191 18.11 9.58 -6.00
C GLN A 191 18.36 9.86 -4.51
N MET A 192 17.74 9.08 -3.61
CA MET A 192 17.98 9.20 -2.18
C MET A 192 19.45 8.93 -1.80
N LYS A 193 20.14 8.01 -2.48
CA LYS A 193 21.57 7.77 -2.27
C LYS A 193 22.40 8.95 -2.78
N GLU A 194 22.04 9.53 -3.91
CA GLU A 194 22.69 10.72 -4.47
C GLU A 194 22.54 11.93 -3.54
N CYS A 195 21.33 12.22 -3.04
CA CYS A 195 21.10 13.27 -2.05
C CYS A 195 21.95 13.07 -0.79
N LYS A 196 22.10 11.81 -0.33
CA LYS A 196 22.97 11.49 0.81
C LYS A 196 24.44 11.78 0.54
N LEU A 197 24.93 11.49 -0.67
CA LEU A 197 26.31 11.80 -1.07
C LEU A 197 26.55 13.31 -1.25
N ALA A 198 25.55 14.03 -1.75
CA ALA A 198 25.59 15.48 -1.92
C ALA A 198 25.38 16.27 -0.62
N GLY A 199 24.96 15.62 0.48
CA GLY A 199 24.62 16.28 1.74
C GLY A 199 23.28 17.04 1.69
N ASP A 200 22.44 16.79 0.68
CA ASP A 200 21.10 17.39 0.55
C ASP A 200 20.10 16.63 1.42
N GLU A 201 19.95 17.09 2.67
CA GLU A 201 19.05 16.46 3.63
C GLU A 201 17.57 16.66 3.26
N THR A 202 17.20 17.82 2.68
CA THR A 202 15.82 18.10 2.27
C THR A 202 15.40 17.17 1.14
N GLY A 203 16.21 17.03 0.09
CA GLY A 203 15.96 16.09 -0.99
C GLY A 203 15.94 14.64 -0.52
N ARG A 204 16.82 14.27 0.42
CA ARG A 204 16.83 12.94 1.02
C ARG A 204 15.53 12.63 1.78
N ILE A 205 15.00 13.58 2.55
CA ILE A 205 13.72 13.45 3.26
C ILE A 205 12.57 13.31 2.27
N ALA A 206 12.53 14.14 1.23
CA ALA A 206 11.52 14.06 0.18
C ALA A 206 11.52 12.69 -0.53
N CYS A 207 12.71 12.20 -0.93
CA CYS A 207 12.86 10.86 -1.53
C CYS A 207 12.41 9.76 -0.56
N LYS A 208 12.76 9.86 0.72
CA LYS A 208 12.33 8.90 1.75
C LYS A 208 10.81 8.88 1.90
N ASN A 209 10.14 10.03 1.84
CA ASN A 209 8.68 10.09 1.89
C ASN A 209 8.06 9.45 0.65
N MET A 210 8.55 9.75 -0.55
CA MET A 210 8.05 9.13 -1.78
C MET A 210 8.29 7.62 -1.84
N ASP A 211 9.43 7.11 -1.37
CA ASP A 211 9.65 5.65 -1.22
C ASP A 211 8.57 5.00 -0.34
N ARG A 212 8.20 5.67 0.77
CA ARG A 212 7.09 5.21 1.63
C ARG A 212 5.75 5.24 0.91
N VAL A 213 5.50 6.25 0.08
CA VAL A 213 4.26 6.37 -0.71
C VAL A 213 4.17 5.20 -1.70
N PHE A 214 5.21 4.93 -2.48
CA PHE A 214 5.21 3.81 -3.42
C PHE A 214 5.05 2.47 -2.71
N LYS A 215 5.80 2.23 -1.62
CA LYS A 215 5.63 1.03 -0.80
C LYS A 215 4.20 0.87 -0.30
N PHE A 216 3.58 1.98 0.11
CA PHE A 216 2.18 2.00 0.53
C PHE A 216 1.23 1.58 -0.60
N PHE A 217 1.32 2.19 -1.79
CA PHE A 217 0.43 1.85 -2.91
C PHE A 217 0.60 0.40 -3.33
N MET A 218 1.84 -0.06 -3.52
CA MET A 218 2.16 -1.43 -3.90
C MET A 218 1.50 -2.48 -2.96
N ASN A 219 1.59 -2.28 -1.64
CA ASN A 219 0.95 -3.18 -0.68
C ASN A 219 -0.57 -3.00 -0.62
N SER A 220 -1.06 -1.79 -0.86
CA SER A 220 -2.49 -1.47 -0.78
C SER A 220 -3.28 -2.02 -1.96
N PHE A 221 -2.68 -2.16 -3.16
CA PHE A 221 -3.33 -2.83 -4.30
C PHE A 221 -3.72 -4.26 -3.97
N TYR A 222 -2.83 -5.04 -3.36
CA TYR A 222 -3.16 -6.38 -2.87
C TYR A 222 -4.29 -6.33 -1.83
N GLY A 223 -4.19 -5.41 -0.86
CA GLY A 223 -5.22 -5.24 0.16
C GLY A 223 -6.59 -4.88 -0.42
N ALA A 224 -6.63 -4.13 -1.51
CA ALA A 224 -7.86 -3.77 -2.21
C ALA A 224 -8.52 -4.99 -2.87
N LEU A 225 -7.74 -5.81 -3.58
CA LEU A 225 -8.21 -7.06 -4.19
C LEU A 225 -8.70 -8.08 -3.15
N ALA A 226 -8.04 -8.16 -2.00
CA ALA A 226 -8.42 -9.05 -0.91
C ALA A 226 -9.59 -8.52 -0.06
N SER A 227 -10.08 -7.30 -0.31
CA SER A 227 -11.11 -6.69 0.52
C SER A 227 -12.49 -7.29 0.25
N GLY A 228 -12.92 -8.20 1.11
CA GLY A 228 -14.27 -8.78 1.04
C GLY A 228 -15.41 -7.76 1.21
N THR A 229 -16.65 -8.19 0.97
CA THR A 229 -17.81 -7.32 1.21
C THR A 229 -17.98 -7.02 2.69
N GLY A 230 -17.82 -5.74 3.05
CA GLY A 230 -18.16 -5.18 4.35
C GLY A 230 -18.97 -3.90 4.18
N GLU A 231 -19.57 -3.43 5.26
CA GLU A 231 -20.44 -2.25 5.23
C GLU A 231 -19.72 -0.98 4.74
N LYS A 232 -18.42 -0.87 5.07
CA LYS A 232 -17.52 0.23 4.66
C LYS A 232 -16.99 0.10 3.22
N THR A 233 -17.07 -1.08 2.60
CA THR A 233 -16.54 -1.32 1.25
C THR A 233 -17.65 -1.49 0.22
N LYS A 234 -18.93 -1.57 0.60
CA LYS A 234 -20.07 -1.99 -0.26
C LYS A 234 -20.23 -1.22 -1.59
N PHE A 235 -19.70 -0.01 -1.70
CA PHE A 235 -19.79 0.86 -2.87
C PHE A 235 -18.45 1.03 -3.63
N ARG A 236 -17.64 -0.02 -3.73
CA ARG A 236 -16.25 0.06 -4.23
C ARG A 236 -16.02 -0.83 -5.47
N PRO A 237 -15.50 -0.31 -6.59
CA PRO A 237 -15.38 -1.03 -7.87
C PRO A 237 -14.17 -1.97 -7.96
N MET A 238 -13.09 -1.73 -7.21
CA MET A 238 -11.83 -2.48 -7.34
C MET A 238 -11.83 -3.85 -6.62
N ARG A 239 -12.94 -4.57 -6.68
CA ARG A 239 -13.18 -5.86 -6.02
C ARG A 239 -13.13 -7.03 -6.98
#